data_AF-A0A840N1K6-F1
#
_entry.id   AF-A0A840N1K6-F1
#
_cell.length_a   1.000
_cell.length_b   1.000
_cell.length_c   1.000
_cell.angle_alpha   90.00
_cell.angle_beta   90.00
_cell.angle_gamma   90.00
#
_symmetry.space_group_name_H-M   'P 1'
#
loop_
_entity.id
_entity.type
_entity.pdbx_description
1 polymer ?
#
loop_
_entity_poly.entity_id
_entity_poly.type
_entity_poly.pdbx_seq_one_letter_code
_entity_poly.pdbx_strand_id
1 'polypeptide(L)'
;MTQKHRRTALGTIGSGNVFADLGLPDDETRLLKAKLVSKVDDVIVERGLSDGAAGAIMGLSRQKVSELRNGRTDDYSVERLYEFLNSLGVTRL
;
A
#
# COMPACT_ATOMS: atom_id res chain seq x y z
N MET A 1 16.76 -7.54 -32.47
CA MET A 1 16.20 -8.25 -31.31
C MET A 1 15.35 -7.25 -30.54
N THR A 2 14.04 -7.49 -30.51
CA THR A 2 13.00 -6.49 -30.26
C THR A 2 12.50 -6.62 -28.83
N GLN A 3 12.65 -5.59 -27.98
CA GLN A 3 11.92 -5.56 -26.70
C GLN A 3 10.89 -4.42 -26.72
N LYS A 4 9.67 -4.84 -27.03
CA LYS A 4 8.44 -4.06 -27.01
C LYS A 4 7.73 -4.37 -25.69
N HIS A 5 7.91 -3.53 -24.68
CA HIS A 5 6.97 -3.43 -23.56
C HIS A 5 6.37 -2.03 -23.54
N ARG A 6 5.18 -1.94 -24.14
CA ARG A 6 4.33 -0.76 -24.15
C ARG A 6 3.50 -0.72 -22.86
N ARG A 7 3.45 0.49 -22.26
CA ARG A 7 2.34 1.08 -21.46
C ARG A 7 2.15 0.41 -20.07
N THR A 8 2.19 1.11 -18.95
CA THR A 8 1.60 2.42 -18.66
C THR A 8 2.32 3.00 -17.43
N ALA A 9 3.01 4.13 -17.60
CA ALA A 9 3.43 4.97 -16.48
C ALA A 9 2.19 5.73 -16.00
N LEU A 10 1.52 5.22 -14.97
CA LEU A 10 0.50 5.94 -14.21
C LEU A 10 0.89 5.85 -12.75
N GLY A 11 1.25 7.00 -12.17
CA GLY A 11 1.45 7.14 -10.74
C GLY A 11 2.78 7.74 -10.33
N THR A 12 3.18 8.88 -10.91
CA THR A 12 3.99 9.82 -10.13
C THR A 12 3.05 10.45 -9.10
N ILE A 13 2.97 9.88 -7.90
CA ILE A 13 2.36 10.55 -6.76
C ILE A 13 3.42 10.56 -5.68
N GLY A 14 4.05 11.72 -5.53
CA GLY A 14 4.96 11.97 -4.43
C GLY A 14 4.25 11.84 -3.10
N SER A 15 4.83 11.05 -2.21
CA SER A 15 4.94 11.34 -0.79
C SER A 15 6.34 10.85 -0.48
N GLY A 16 7.28 11.79 -0.26
CA GLY A 16 8.61 11.44 0.21
C GLY A 16 8.44 10.56 1.44
N ASN A 17 9.27 9.53 1.59
CA ASN A 17 9.19 8.67 2.77
C ASN A 17 9.59 9.50 4.00
N VAL A 18 8.65 10.22 4.61
CA VAL A 18 8.88 11.07 5.79
C VAL A 18 9.43 10.27 6.98
N PHE A 19 9.30 8.94 6.94
CA PHE A 19 9.87 8.02 7.91
C PHE A 19 11.32 7.62 7.60
N ALA A 20 11.81 7.77 6.36
CA ALA A 20 13.25 7.74 6.08
C ALA A 20 13.96 8.90 6.79
N ASP A 21 13.29 10.05 6.91
CA ASP A 21 13.82 11.21 7.63
C ASP A 21 13.79 11.03 9.16
N LEU A 22 12.98 10.09 9.67
CA LEU A 22 12.97 9.71 11.09
C LEU A 22 14.16 8.83 11.50
N GLY A 23 14.97 8.35 10.54
CA GLY A 23 16.18 7.57 10.81
C GLY A 23 15.91 6.20 11.45
N LEU A 24 14.71 5.63 11.25
CA LEU A 24 14.38 4.29 11.77
C LEU A 24 15.29 3.23 11.14
N PRO A 25 15.75 2.23 11.92
CA PRO A 25 16.38 1.05 11.35
C PRO A 25 15.49 0.37 10.30
N ASP A 26 16.13 -0.21 9.28
CA ASP A 26 15.44 -0.90 8.18
C ASP A 26 14.50 -2.02 8.67
N ASP A 27 14.89 -2.74 9.72
CA ASP A 27 14.10 -3.82 10.33
C ASP A 27 12.86 -3.30 11.06
N GLU A 28 12.98 -2.20 11.81
CA GLU A 28 11.83 -1.57 12.46
C GLU A 28 10.84 -1.00 11.44
N THR A 29 11.34 -0.37 10.38
CA THR A 29 10.52 0.14 9.28
C THR A 29 9.78 -0.99 8.55
N ARG A 30 10.46 -2.11 8.26
CA ARG A 30 9.82 -3.28 7.64
C ARG A 30 8.75 -3.88 8.54
N LEU A 31 9.03 -4.00 9.84
CA LEU A 31 8.06 -4.50 10.82
C LEU A 31 6.82 -3.59 10.90
N LEU A 32 7.01 -2.27 10.91
CA LEU A 32 5.93 -1.30 10.91
C LEU A 32 5.07 -1.43 9.64
N LYS A 33 5.70 -1.48 8.46
CA LYS A 33 4.97 -1.69 7.19
C LYS A 33 4.19 -3.00 7.20
N ALA A 34 4.77 -4.10 7.68
CA ALA A 34 4.10 -5.39 7.77
C ALA A 34 2.85 -5.34 8.67
N LYS A 35 2.93 -4.66 9.83
CA LYS A 35 1.78 -4.45 10.72
C LYS A 35 0.67 -3.63 10.05
N LEU A 36 1.02 -2.57 9.33
CA LEU A 36 0.05 -1.75 8.63
C LEU A 36 -0.65 -2.50 7.50
N VAL A 37 0.11 -3.26 6.71
CA VAL A 37 -0.45 -4.12 5.66
C VAL A 37 -1.37 -5.19 6.24
N SER A 38 -0.97 -5.84 7.34
CA SER A 38 -1.85 -6.80 8.03
C SER A 38 -3.16 -6.13 8.41
N LYS A 39 -3.12 -4.91 8.96
CA LYS A 39 -4.34 -4.20 9.33
C LYS A 39 -5.21 -3.82 8.12
N VAL A 40 -4.59 -3.48 6.98
CA VAL A 40 -5.32 -3.26 5.72
C VAL A 40 -6.01 -4.54 5.27
N ASP A 41 -5.31 -5.68 5.30
CA ASP A 41 -5.86 -6.99 4.92
C ASP A 41 -7.03 -7.39 5.84
N ASP A 42 -6.87 -7.24 7.15
CA ASP A 42 -7.91 -7.52 8.14
C ASP A 42 -9.19 -6.73 7.80
N VAL A 43 -9.08 -5.43 7.53
CA VAL A 43 -10.24 -4.59 7.22
C VAL A 43 -10.90 -4.97 5.90
N ILE A 44 -10.13 -5.38 4.89
CA ILE A 44 -10.64 -5.88 3.61
C ILE A 44 -11.44 -7.16 3.84
N VAL A 45 -10.90 -8.10 4.62
CA VAL A 45 -11.51 -9.40 4.92
C VAL A 45 -12.76 -9.23 5.80
N GLU A 46 -12.66 -8.48 6.91
CA GLU A 46 -13.75 -8.21 7.85
C GLU A 46 -14.98 -7.61 7.15
N ARG A 47 -14.75 -6.78 6.12
CA ARG A 47 -15.82 -6.13 5.34
C ARG A 47 -16.25 -6.92 4.11
N GLY A 48 -15.64 -8.07 3.83
CA GLY A 48 -15.93 -8.87 2.64
C GLY A 48 -15.65 -8.13 1.33
N LEU A 49 -14.67 -7.22 1.32
CA LEU A 49 -14.34 -6.46 0.12
C LEU A 49 -13.55 -7.34 -0.86
N SER A 50 -13.91 -7.28 -2.14
CA SER A 50 -13.04 -7.81 -3.20
C SER A 50 -11.82 -6.91 -3.38
N ASP A 51 -10.70 -7.46 -3.87
CA ASP A 51 -9.50 -6.69 -4.21
C ASP A 51 -9.81 -5.50 -5.15
N GLY A 52 -10.80 -5.64 -6.03
CA GLY A 52 -11.24 -4.55 -6.92
C GLY A 52 -11.97 -3.43 -6.18
N ALA A 53 -12.84 -3.79 -5.24
CA ALA A 53 -13.56 -2.81 -4.40
C ALA A 53 -12.61 -2.08 -3.45
N ALA A 54 -11.71 -2.83 -2.79
CA ALA A 54 -10.67 -2.25 -1.95
C ALA A 54 -9.74 -1.33 -2.77
N GLY A 55 -9.39 -1.73 -3.99
CA GLY A 55 -8.61 -0.91 -4.92
C GLY A 55 -9.32 0.39 -5.29
N ALA A 56 -10.62 0.35 -5.58
CA ALA A 56 -11.39 1.56 -5.86
C ALA A 56 -11.43 2.53 -4.67
N ILE A 57 -11.50 2.02 -3.43
CA ILE A 57 -11.47 2.85 -2.21
C ILE A 57 -10.08 3.46 -1.97
N MET A 58 -9.01 2.68 -2.15
CA MET A 58 -7.62 3.10 -1.89
C MET A 58 -6.95 3.80 -3.08
N GLY A 59 -7.62 3.90 -4.24
CA GLY A 59 -7.05 4.43 -5.48
C GLY A 59 -5.99 3.53 -6.11
N LEU A 60 -6.10 2.21 -5.93
CA LEU A 60 -5.18 1.19 -6.46
C LEU A 60 -5.86 0.32 -7.53
N SER A 61 -5.04 -0.28 -8.41
CA SER A 61 -5.51 -1.37 -9.26
C SER A 61 -5.71 -2.64 -8.44
N ARG A 62 -6.58 -3.54 -8.90
CA ARG A 62 -6.77 -4.87 -8.29
C ARG A 62 -5.44 -5.62 -8.10
N GLN A 63 -4.54 -5.54 -9.09
CA GLN A 63 -3.22 -6.18 -9.01
C GLN A 63 -2.38 -5.59 -7.87
N LYS A 64 -2.36 -4.26 -7.73
CA LYS A 64 -1.62 -3.59 -6.65
C LYS A 64 -2.18 -3.91 -5.27
N VAL A 65 -3.49 -4.09 -5.14
CA VAL A 65 -4.10 -4.59 -3.89
C VAL A 65 -3.64 -6.01 -3.58
N SER A 66 -3.63 -6.90 -4.57
CA SER A 66 -3.13 -8.27 -4.37
C SER A 66 -1.64 -8.30 -4.00
N GLU A 67 -0.80 -7.48 -4.65
CA GLU A 67 0.62 -7.34 -4.31
C GLU A 67 0.81 -6.82 -2.87
N LEU A 68 0.04 -5.81 -2.48
CA LEU A 68 0.06 -5.23 -1.13
C LEU A 68 -0.28 -6.29 -0.07
N ARG A 69 -1.37 -7.04 -0.26
CA ARG A 69 -1.81 -8.11 0.65
C ARG A 69 -0.81 -9.26 0.76
N ASN A 70 0.01 -9.47 -0.27
CA ASN A 70 1.13 -10.42 -0.27
C ASN A 70 2.43 -9.85 0.34
N GLY A 71 2.38 -8.67 0.96
CA GLY A 71 3.51 -8.04 1.64
C GLY A 71 4.49 -7.30 0.73
N ARG A 72 4.16 -7.06 -0.55
CA ARG A 72 5.02 -6.26 -1.44
C ARG A 72 4.83 -4.76 -1.15
N THR A 73 5.66 -4.23 -0.26
CA THR A 73 5.55 -2.85 0.26
C THR A 73 6.66 -1.90 -0.15
N ASP A 74 7.56 -2.33 -1.04
CA ASP A 74 8.75 -1.55 -1.42
C ASP A 74 8.37 -0.22 -2.08
N ASP A 75 7.27 -0.23 -2.85
CA ASP A 75 6.73 0.94 -3.54
C ASP A 75 5.92 1.89 -2.63
N TYR A 76 5.69 1.53 -1.35
CA TYR A 76 4.80 2.26 -0.46
C TYR A 76 5.54 2.82 0.76
N SER A 77 5.40 4.13 1.01
CA SER A 77 5.80 4.73 2.28
C SER A 77 4.84 4.28 3.40
N VAL A 78 5.31 4.36 4.66
CA VAL A 78 4.46 4.09 5.85
C VAL A 78 3.24 5.03 5.87
N GLU A 79 3.43 6.30 5.55
CA GLU A 79 2.37 7.29 5.41
C GLU A 79 1.31 6.84 4.39
N ARG A 80 1.75 6.34 3.22
CA ARG A 80 0.82 5.84 2.21
C ARG A 80 0.00 4.65 2.68
N LEU A 81 0.58 3.77 3.50
CA LEU A 81 -0.15 2.66 4.12
C LEU A 81 -1.18 3.15 5.15
N TYR A 82 -0.88 4.22 5.89
CA TYR A 82 -1.86 4.87 6.77
C TYR A 82 -3.00 5.52 6.00
N GLU A 83 -2.70 6.18 4.87
CA GLU A 83 -3.75 6.73 3.99
C GLU A 83 -4.71 5.63 3.52
N PHE A 84 -4.21 4.44 3.17
CA PHE A 84 -5.06 3.31 2.81
C PHE A 84 -6.01 2.89 3.93
N LEU A 85 -5.50 2.79 5.17
CA LEU A 85 -6.33 2.52 6.35
C LEU A 85 -7.40 3.60 6.55
N ASN A 86 -7.02 4.88 6.41
CA ASN A 86 -7.94 6.01 6.52
C ASN A 86 -9.00 6.00 5.42
N SER A 87 -8.64 5.70 4.16
CA SER A 87 -9.58 5.53 3.04
C SER A 87 -10.54 4.37 3.27
N LEU A 88 -10.04 3.29 3.89
CA LEU A 88 -10.87 2.21 4.40
C LEU A 88 -11.64 2.60 5.67
N GLY A 89 -11.68 3.85 6.10
CA GLY A 89 -12.48 4.30 7.25
C GLY A 89 -11.96 3.86 8.62
N VAL A 90 -10.68 3.46 8.71
CA VAL A 90 -9.99 3.27 9.99
C VAL A 90 -9.48 4.63 10.46
N THR A 91 -10.39 5.52 10.85
CA THR A 91 -10.11 6.94 11.15
C THR A 91 -9.58 7.17 12.58
N ARG A 92 -9.43 6.12 13.40
CA ARG A 92 -8.88 6.21 14.76
C ARG A 92 -7.96 5.01 15.03
N LEU A 93 -6.68 5.28 15.27
CA LEU A 93 -5.73 4.35 15.88
C LEU A 93 -5.77 4.50 17.40
#